data_AF-A0A917HJB1-F1
#
_entry.id   AF-A0A917HJB1-F1
#
_cell.length_a   1.000
_cell.length_b   1.000
_cell.length_c   1.000
_cell.angle_alpha   90.00
_cell.angle_beta   90.00
_cell.angle_gamma   90.00
#
_symmetry.space_group_name_H-M   'P 1'
#
loop_
_entity.id
_entity.type
_entity.pdbx_description
1 polymer ?
#
loop_
_entity_poly.entity_id
_entity_poly.type
_entity_poly.pdbx_seq_one_letter_code
_entity_poly.pdbx_strand_id
1 'polypeptide(L)'
;MLKKKLIIVALTLVLSLTGVTSAFAYEGWADTKATAYQLQAPILGVSSLLDSPYDTDWYSWTNNTGSPRSFSAKLVSPAGKVYGFSIIVPGDIPRYYYDSTPDGFIKVSTTLTIAPGATVYIQVRGNTFDQFSTTEPYNFTVLY
;
A
#
# COMPACT_ATOMS: atom_id res chain seq x y z
N MET A 1 -31.80 14.06 32.42
CA MET A 1 -31.27 14.57 31.14
C MET A 1 -29.91 13.99 30.72
N LEU A 2 -29.00 13.65 31.66
CA LEU A 2 -27.66 13.10 31.35
C LEU A 2 -27.68 11.79 30.53
N LYS A 3 -28.61 10.86 30.85
CA LYS A 3 -28.68 9.53 30.22
C LYS A 3 -28.94 9.55 28.70
N LYS A 4 -29.65 10.57 28.20
CA LYS A 4 -29.94 10.71 26.75
C LYS A 4 -28.73 11.23 25.96
N LYS A 5 -27.88 12.06 26.57
CA LYS A 5 -26.68 12.61 25.93
C LYS A 5 -25.59 11.56 25.74
N LEU A 6 -25.48 10.62 26.68
CA LEU A 6 -24.46 9.57 26.66
C LEU A 6 -24.69 8.54 25.54
N ILE A 7 -25.95 8.23 25.24
CA ILE A 7 -26.33 7.32 24.14
C ILE A 7 -25.98 7.94 22.78
N ILE A 8 -26.21 9.25 22.61
CA ILE A 8 -25.89 9.96 21.36
C ILE A 8 -24.38 9.95 21.10
N VAL A 9 -23.56 10.24 22.12
CA VAL A 9 -22.09 10.22 21.99
C VAL A 9 -21.56 8.81 21.66
N ALA A 10 -22.11 7.77 22.30
CA ALA A 10 -21.73 6.39 22.00
C ALA A 10 -22.10 5.99 20.57
N LEU A 11 -23.28 6.42 20.08
CA LEU A 11 -23.72 6.12 18.71
C LEU A 11 -22.85 6.84 17.67
N THR A 12 -22.50 8.10 17.90
CA THR A 12 -21.61 8.87 17.00
C THR A 12 -20.20 8.26 16.97
N LEU A 13 -19.70 7.77 18.10
CA LEU A 13 -18.41 7.09 18.17
C LEU A 13 -18.41 5.79 17.36
N VAL A 14 -19.45 4.96 17.51
CA VAL A 14 -19.60 3.70 16.76
C VAL A 14 -19.75 3.96 15.26
N LEU A 15 -20.51 4.99 14.85
CA LEU A 15 -20.65 5.38 13.45
C LEU A 15 -19.34 5.94 12.85
N SER A 16 -18.50 6.60 13.65
CA SER A 16 -17.17 7.04 13.20
C SER A 16 -16.15 5.90 13.06
N LEU A 17 -16.44 4.72 13.63
CA LEU A 17 -15.63 3.50 13.49
C LEU A 17 -16.08 2.63 12.30
N THR A 18 -17.33 2.74 11.85
CA THR A 18 -17.87 1.99 10.71
C THR A 18 -17.86 2.85 9.45
N GLY A 19 -16.68 3.07 8.85
CA GLY A 19 -16.61 3.92 7.66
C GLY A 19 -15.32 3.95 6.87
N VAL A 20 -14.36 3.06 7.12
CA VAL A 20 -13.20 2.94 6.23
C VAL A 20 -13.38 1.70 5.35
N THR A 21 -14.37 1.74 4.47
CA THR A 21 -14.31 0.90 3.27
C THR A 21 -13.17 1.45 2.41
N SER A 22 -11.95 0.96 2.62
CA SER A 22 -10.86 1.14 1.64
C SER A 22 -11.19 0.29 0.42
N ALA A 23 -12.11 0.79 -0.40
CA ALA A 23 -12.45 0.26 -1.71
C ALA A 23 -12.16 1.37 -2.73
N PHE A 24 -10.89 1.76 -2.82
CA PHE A 24 -10.44 2.64 -3.91
C PHE A 24 -9.99 1.78 -5.08
N ALA A 25 -10.90 0.98 -5.64
CA ALA A 25 -10.75 0.40 -6.97
C ALA A 25 -11.66 1.22 -7.90
N TYR A 26 -11.15 2.37 -8.34
CA TYR A 26 -11.75 3.13 -9.43
C TYR A 26 -10.73 3.15 -10.57
N GLU A 27 -11.19 2.92 -11.80
CA GLU A 27 -10.34 2.92 -12.99
C GLU A 27 -9.48 4.20 -13.08
N GLY A 28 -8.16 4.05 -13.17
CA GLY A 28 -7.21 5.17 -13.16
C GLY A 28 -6.64 5.54 -11.78
N TRP A 29 -7.07 4.88 -10.71
CA TRP A 29 -6.51 5.10 -9.37
C TRP A 29 -5.17 4.37 -9.24
N ALA A 30 -4.08 5.12 -9.08
CA ALA A 30 -2.74 4.55 -8.92
C ALA A 30 -2.24 3.65 -10.08
N ASP A 31 -2.95 3.53 -11.22
CA ASP A 31 -2.54 2.69 -12.37
C ASP A 31 -1.18 3.03 -12.99
N THR A 32 -0.68 4.25 -12.76
CA THR A 32 0.57 4.74 -13.35
C THR A 32 1.47 5.41 -12.33
N LYS A 33 2.77 5.47 -12.63
CA LYS A 33 3.75 6.22 -11.83
C LYS A 33 3.36 7.70 -11.63
N ALA A 34 2.71 8.31 -12.63
CA ALA A 34 2.27 9.70 -12.57
C ALA A 34 1.05 9.91 -11.66
N THR A 35 0.22 8.87 -11.51
CA THR A 35 -0.97 8.85 -10.64
C THR A 35 -0.72 8.12 -9.32
N ALA A 36 0.56 7.84 -9.00
CA ALA A 36 0.94 7.04 -7.85
C ALA A 36 0.36 7.59 -6.54
N TYR A 37 -0.33 6.74 -5.78
CA TYR A 37 -0.91 7.11 -4.51
C TYR A 37 0.19 7.43 -3.49
N GLN A 38 0.12 8.61 -2.89
CA GLN A 38 1.16 9.09 -2.00
C GLN A 38 0.97 8.55 -0.57
N LEU A 39 1.90 7.72 -0.12
CA LEU A 39 2.00 7.23 1.25
C LEU A 39 2.60 8.34 2.13
N GLN A 40 1.84 8.81 3.12
CA GLN A 40 2.25 9.88 4.02
C GLN A 40 1.88 9.54 5.46
N ALA A 41 2.76 9.90 6.41
CA ALA A 41 2.45 9.74 7.82
C ALA A 41 1.14 10.48 8.21
N PRO A 42 0.30 9.89 9.08
CA PRO A 42 0.53 8.65 9.82
C PRO A 42 0.18 7.37 9.06
N ILE A 43 -0.34 7.46 7.82
CA ILE A 43 -0.81 6.33 7.02
C ILE A 43 0.29 5.88 6.05
N LEU A 44 1.10 4.93 6.49
CA LEU A 44 2.20 4.37 5.72
C LEU A 44 1.83 3.02 5.08
N GLY A 45 0.57 2.86 4.72
CA GLY A 45 0.09 1.64 4.08
C GLY A 45 -1.29 1.80 3.48
N VAL A 46 -1.68 0.77 2.72
CA VAL A 46 -2.90 0.73 1.94
C VAL A 46 -3.38 -0.71 1.83
N SER A 47 -4.69 -0.87 1.73
CA SER A 47 -5.32 -2.12 1.34
C SER A 47 -6.08 -1.85 0.04
N SER A 48 -5.74 -2.60 -1.01
CA SER A 48 -6.22 -2.40 -2.38
C SER A 48 -6.46 -3.74 -3.06
N LEU A 49 -7.18 -3.70 -4.19
CA LEU A 49 -7.40 -4.83 -5.08
C LEU A 49 -6.45 -4.72 -6.27
N LEU A 50 -6.05 -5.86 -6.81
CA LEU A 50 -5.61 -5.92 -8.20
C LEU A 50 -6.79 -6.52 -8.96
N ASP A 51 -7.52 -5.74 -9.72
CA ASP A 51 -8.85 -6.11 -10.23
C ASP A 51 -8.84 -6.77 -11.61
N SER A 52 -7.69 -6.75 -12.29
CA SER A 52 -7.54 -7.32 -13.61
C SER A 52 -6.13 -7.92 -13.83
N PRO A 53 -5.95 -8.78 -14.87
CA PRO A 53 -4.65 -9.36 -15.22
C PRO A 53 -3.54 -8.35 -15.52
N TYR A 54 -3.91 -7.12 -15.89
CA TYR A 54 -2.98 -6.05 -16.26
C TYR A 54 -2.91 -4.95 -15.21
N ASP A 55 -3.67 -5.10 -14.12
CA ASP A 55 -3.73 -4.10 -13.07
C ASP A 55 -2.39 -3.99 -12.36
N THR A 56 -2.06 -2.76 -12.01
CA THR A 56 -0.81 -2.39 -11.36
C THR A 56 -1.03 -1.14 -10.54
N ASP A 57 -0.85 -1.27 -9.24
CA ASP A 57 -0.94 -0.14 -8.32
C ASP A 57 0.42 0.51 -8.11
N TRP A 58 0.47 1.83 -8.25
CA TRP A 58 1.66 2.64 -7.98
C TRP A 58 1.52 3.43 -6.70
N TYR A 59 2.56 3.37 -5.88
CA TYR A 59 2.70 4.14 -4.65
C TYR A 59 3.92 5.03 -4.70
N SER A 60 3.87 6.13 -3.96
CA SER A 60 5.02 7.00 -3.76
C SER A 60 5.22 7.35 -2.29
N TRP A 61 6.47 7.46 -1.87
CA TRP A 61 6.83 7.96 -0.54
C TRP A 61 8.01 8.92 -0.67
N THR A 62 7.95 10.06 0.01
CA THR A 62 9.02 11.06 -0.02
C THR A 62 9.63 11.23 1.37
N ASN A 63 10.95 11.20 1.44
CA ASN A 63 11.67 11.43 2.69
C ASN A 63 11.67 12.91 3.05
N ASN A 64 10.70 13.34 3.86
CA ASN A 64 10.59 14.72 4.34
C ASN A 64 11.26 14.96 5.70
N THR A 65 12.09 14.04 6.21
CA THR A 65 12.61 14.13 7.60
C THR A 65 13.88 14.97 7.77
N GLY A 66 14.39 15.61 6.71
CA GLY A 66 15.62 16.41 6.76
C GLY A 66 16.94 15.63 6.94
N SER A 67 16.88 14.30 7.06
CA SER A 67 18.03 13.39 7.19
C SER A 67 17.80 12.13 6.36
N PRO A 68 18.84 11.41 5.92
CA PRO A 68 18.67 10.13 5.23
C PRO A 68 17.88 9.13 6.09
N ARG A 69 17.03 8.32 5.44
CA ARG A 69 16.20 7.31 6.10
C ARG A 69 16.33 5.95 5.44
N SER A 70 16.40 4.89 6.24
CA SER A 70 16.28 3.54 5.73
C SER A 70 14.85 3.30 5.26
N PHE A 71 14.64 2.64 4.14
CA PHE A 71 13.31 2.36 3.60
C PHE A 71 13.06 0.86 3.53
N SER A 72 11.96 0.43 4.13
CA SER A 72 11.48 -0.97 4.11
C SER A 72 10.04 -1.03 3.62
N ALA A 73 9.70 -2.12 2.93
CA ALA A 73 8.38 -2.34 2.37
C ALA A 73 7.90 -3.77 2.67
N LYS A 74 6.59 -3.92 2.87
CA LYS A 74 5.95 -5.19 3.16
C LYS A 74 4.67 -5.28 2.33
N LEU A 75 4.49 -6.42 1.68
CA LEU A 75 3.32 -6.78 0.90
C LEU A 75 2.74 -8.08 1.47
N VAL A 76 1.44 -8.09 1.74
CA VAL A 76 0.68 -9.29 2.11
C VAL A 76 -0.37 -9.48 1.03
N SER A 77 -0.18 -10.49 0.19
CA SER A 77 -1.13 -10.91 -0.84
C SER A 77 -2.33 -11.63 -0.20
N PRO A 78 -3.47 -11.68 -0.90
CA PRO A 78 -4.58 -12.57 -0.54
C PRO A 78 -4.16 -14.05 -0.53
N ALA A 79 -4.95 -14.89 0.15
CA ALA A 79 -4.71 -16.33 0.17
C ALA A 79 -4.76 -16.92 -1.25
N GLY A 80 -3.79 -17.75 -1.60
CA GLY A 80 -3.70 -18.35 -2.93
C GLY A 80 -3.31 -17.38 -4.04
N LYS A 81 -2.86 -16.17 -3.69
CA LYS A 81 -2.37 -15.15 -4.63
C LYS A 81 -0.90 -14.85 -4.40
N VAL A 82 -0.18 -14.67 -5.50
CA VAL A 82 1.25 -14.40 -5.54
C VAL A 82 1.45 -13.04 -6.19
N TYR A 83 1.46 -11.99 -5.38
CA TYR A 83 1.77 -10.64 -5.86
C TYR A 83 3.26 -10.36 -5.68
N GLY A 84 3.75 -9.30 -6.30
CA GLY A 84 5.10 -8.80 -6.12
C GLY A 84 5.10 -7.28 -6.17
N PHE A 85 6.24 -6.70 -5.83
CA PHE A 85 6.43 -5.28 -5.99
C PHE A 85 7.84 -4.92 -6.47
N SER A 86 7.96 -3.79 -7.16
CA SER A 86 9.24 -3.18 -7.49
C SER A 86 9.45 -1.89 -6.71
N ILE A 87 10.69 -1.60 -6.34
CA ILE A 87 11.09 -0.33 -5.74
C ILE A 87 11.96 0.42 -6.75
N ILE A 88 11.58 1.67 -7.01
CA ILE A 88 12.20 2.55 -8.01
C ILE A 88 12.61 3.85 -7.31
N VAL A 89 13.90 4.03 -7.12
CA VAL A 89 14.49 5.30 -6.67
C VAL A 89 15.01 6.04 -7.90
N PRO A 90 14.64 7.31 -8.14
CA PRO A 90 15.16 8.08 -9.26
C PRO A 90 16.69 8.08 -9.29
N GLY A 91 17.27 7.64 -10.40
CA GLY A 91 18.73 7.52 -10.56
C GLY A 91 19.34 6.20 -10.05
N ASP A 92 18.55 5.26 -9.53
CA ASP A 92 19.00 3.91 -9.18
C ASP A 92 18.38 2.84 -10.10
N ILE A 93 18.92 1.63 -10.07
CA ILE A 93 18.38 0.46 -10.76
C ILE A 93 17.14 -0.03 -10.00
N PRO A 94 15.99 -0.24 -10.69
CA PRO A 94 14.80 -0.82 -10.07
C PRO A 94 15.08 -2.18 -9.43
N ARG A 95 14.55 -2.39 -8.23
CA ARG A 95 14.68 -3.66 -7.48
C ARG A 95 13.34 -4.36 -7.48
N TYR A 96 13.33 -5.63 -7.88
CA TYR A 96 12.10 -6.42 -8.00
C TYR A 96 12.04 -7.48 -6.90
N TYR A 97 10.86 -7.62 -6.30
CA TYR A 97 10.60 -8.55 -5.23
C TYR A 97 9.31 -9.30 -5.53
N TYR A 98 9.39 -10.62 -5.57
CA TYR A 98 8.27 -11.51 -5.84
C TYR A 98 8.16 -12.54 -4.73
N ASP A 99 6.93 -12.93 -4.40
CA ASP A 99 6.68 -14.07 -3.54
C ASP A 99 6.93 -15.32 -4.37
N SER A 100 7.61 -16.30 -3.79
CA SER A 100 7.74 -17.63 -4.39
C SER A 100 6.71 -18.61 -3.82
N THR A 101 5.90 -18.19 -2.84
CA THR A 101 4.96 -19.03 -2.11
C THR A 101 3.51 -18.56 -2.30
N PRO A 102 2.54 -19.47 -2.54
CA PRO A 102 1.11 -19.16 -2.64
C PRO A 102 0.45 -18.65 -1.34
N ASP A 103 1.23 -18.52 -0.25
CA ASP A 103 0.77 -18.15 1.08
C ASP A 103 0.93 -16.63 1.34
N GLY A 104 1.32 -15.87 0.30
CA GLY A 104 0.98 -14.46 0.16
C GLY A 104 1.69 -13.52 1.13
N PHE A 105 2.93 -13.81 1.54
CA PHE A 105 3.67 -12.94 2.44
C PHE A 105 5.05 -12.60 1.92
N ILE A 106 5.22 -11.37 1.44
CA ILE A 106 6.52 -10.77 1.17
C ILE A 106 6.79 -9.69 2.20
N LYS A 107 7.77 -9.93 3.07
CA LYS A 107 8.41 -8.84 3.82
C LYS A 107 9.81 -8.63 3.29
N VAL A 108 10.05 -7.49 2.66
CA VAL A 108 11.40 -7.08 2.26
C VAL A 108 11.86 -5.94 3.16
N SER A 109 12.71 -6.30 4.12
CA SER A 109 13.54 -5.31 4.80
C SER A 109 14.70 -4.96 3.88
N THR A 110 14.53 -3.90 3.09
CA THR A 110 15.61 -3.36 2.26
C THR A 110 16.48 -2.42 3.10
N THR A 111 17.79 -2.39 2.85
CA THR A 111 18.71 -1.39 3.42
C THR A 111 18.82 -0.13 2.57
N LEU A 112 17.81 0.17 1.73
CA LEU A 112 17.77 1.39 0.92
C LEU A 112 17.83 2.62 1.82
N THR A 113 18.90 3.40 1.71
CA THR A 113 18.98 4.71 2.35
C THR A 113 18.48 5.77 1.37
N ILE A 114 17.39 6.45 1.72
CA ILE A 114 16.73 7.47 0.91
C ILE A 114 17.15 8.84 1.40
N ALA A 115 17.74 9.65 0.52
CA ALA A 115 18.16 11.00 0.85
C ALA A 115 16.97 11.92 1.19
N PRO A 116 17.17 12.99 1.98
CA PRO A 116 16.14 14.01 2.21
C PRO A 116 15.61 14.58 0.89
N GLY A 117 14.30 14.71 0.76
CA GLY A 117 13.62 15.21 -0.44
C GLY A 117 13.52 14.21 -1.59
N ALA A 118 14.16 13.03 -1.50
CA ALA A 118 14.02 12.01 -2.53
C ALA A 118 12.68 11.27 -2.41
N THR A 119 12.09 10.96 -3.56
CA THR A 119 10.85 10.19 -3.68
C THR A 119 11.16 8.78 -4.16
N VAL A 120 10.68 7.79 -3.42
CA VAL A 120 10.65 6.39 -3.83
C VAL A 120 9.31 6.11 -4.48
N TYR A 121 9.33 5.40 -5.60
CA TYR A 121 8.14 4.84 -6.22
C TYR A 121 8.11 3.34 -6.00
N ILE A 122 6.91 2.81 -5.77
CA ILE A 122 6.67 1.39 -5.62
C ILE A 122 5.60 1.02 -6.62
N GLN A 123 5.77 -0.13 -7.26
CA GLN A 123 4.78 -0.71 -8.17
C GLN A 123 4.39 -2.08 -7.62
N VAL A 124 3.12 -2.30 -7.29
CA VAL A 124 2.57 -3.60 -6.89
C VAL A 124 1.84 -4.22 -8.08
N ARG A 125 2.06 -5.51 -8.33
CA ARG A 125 1.40 -6.24 -9.42
C ARG A 125 1.30 -7.74 -9.15
N GLY A 126 0.44 -8.43 -9.89
CA GLY A 126 0.42 -9.88 -9.94
C GLY A 126 1.73 -10.45 -10.51
N ASN A 127 2.16 -11.61 -10.02
CA ASN A 127 3.34 -12.30 -10.55
C ASN A 127 3.10 -12.90 -11.95
N THR A 128 1.86 -13.35 -12.20
CA THR A 128 1.38 -13.89 -13.48
C THR A 128 -0.04 -13.38 -13.78
N PHE A 129 -0.53 -13.57 -15.00
CA PHE A 129 -1.82 -13.03 -15.48
C PHE A 129 -3.07 -13.47 -14.69
N ASP A 130 -2.98 -14.55 -13.93
CA ASP A 130 -4.05 -15.09 -13.07
C ASP A 130 -3.97 -14.61 -11.61
N GLN A 131 -2.94 -13.83 -11.28
CA GLN A 131 -2.66 -13.33 -9.94
C GLN A 131 -3.29 -11.96 -9.73
N PHE A 132 -4.61 -11.95 -9.68
CA PHE A 132 -5.44 -10.79 -9.35
C PHE A 132 -6.68 -11.26 -8.56
N SER A 133 -7.35 -10.35 -7.85
CA SER A 133 -8.57 -10.63 -7.11
C SER A 133 -9.43 -9.37 -7.05
N THR A 134 -10.68 -9.49 -7.51
CA THR A 134 -11.66 -8.42 -7.48
C THR A 134 -12.40 -8.31 -6.14
N THR A 135 -12.15 -9.24 -5.21
CA THR A 135 -12.87 -9.33 -3.93
C THR A 135 -11.98 -9.40 -2.71
N GLU A 136 -10.73 -9.83 -2.85
CA GLU A 136 -9.81 -9.99 -1.73
C GLU A 136 -8.64 -9.01 -1.87
N PRO A 137 -8.49 -8.06 -0.94
CA PRO A 137 -7.45 -7.06 -1.05
C PRO A 137 -6.11 -7.58 -0.57
N TYR A 138 -5.04 -7.06 -1.14
CA TYR A 138 -3.72 -7.15 -0.53
C TYR A 138 -3.54 -6.04 0.51
N ASN A 139 -2.47 -6.12 1.29
CA ASN A 139 -2.04 -5.08 2.20
C ASN A 139 -0.59 -4.70 1.91
N PHE A 140 -0.35 -3.43 1.63
CA PHE A 140 0.99 -2.88 1.42
C PHE A 140 1.33 -1.86 2.50
N THR A 141 2.54 -1.93 3.06
CA THR A 141 3.01 -1.00 4.10
C THR A 141 4.48 -0.66 3.92
N VAL A 142 4.84 0.59 4.20
CA VAL A 142 6.23 1.08 4.23
C VAL A 142 6.65 1.50 5.64
N LEU A 143 7.94 1.40 5.92
CA LEU A 143 8.57 1.81 7.18
C LEU A 143 9.84 2.62 6.86
N TYR A 144 10.10 3.67 7.64
CA TYR A 144 11.29 4.53 7.46
C TYR A 144 11.80 5.18 8.76
#